data_AF-A0A2Z4TGH5-F1
#
_entry.id   AF-A0A2Z4TGH5-F1
#
_cell.length_a   1.000
_cell.length_b   1.000
_cell.length_c   1.000
_cell.angle_alpha   90.00
_cell.angle_beta   90.00
_cell.angle_gamma   90.00
#
_symmetry.space_group_name_H-M   'P 1'
#
loop_
_entity.id
_entity.type
_entity.pdbx_description
1 polymer ?
#
loop_
_entity_poly.entity_id
_entity_poly.type
_entity_poly.pdbx_seq_one_letter_code
_entity_poly.pdbx_strand_id
1 'polypeptide(L)'
;AVGKYVAQQLKEGKLHVAITDPDNPINWPRNLFVWRSNLIGTSAKGHEYFLKHLLGAQNGVMQEGTAGAACSQVKYQEEGPTGKLDLMVDINFRLNSTGAYSDIILPTATWYE
;
A
#
# COMPACT_ATOMS: atom_id res chain seq x y z
N ALA A 1 -0.84 -4.25 -32.13
CA ALA A 1 -2.30 -4.34 -31.91
C ALA A 1 -2.69 -3.84 -30.52
N VAL A 2 -2.16 -4.41 -29.44
CA VAL A 2 -2.51 -4.05 -28.04
C VAL A 2 -2.26 -2.57 -27.70
N GLY A 3 -1.09 -2.00 -28.04
CA GLY A 3 -0.78 -0.61 -27.70
C GLY A 3 -1.75 0.42 -28.32
N LYS A 4 -2.21 0.19 -29.56
CA LYS A 4 -3.21 1.06 -30.21
C LYS A 4 -4.58 0.96 -29.52
N TYR A 5 -4.98 -0.24 -29.13
CA TYR A 5 -6.21 -0.46 -28.37
C TYR A 5 -6.17 0.23 -27.01
N VAL A 6 -5.09 0.05 -26.24
CA VAL A 6 -4.92 0.71 -24.93
C VAL A 6 -4.94 2.23 -25.08
N ALA A 7 -4.20 2.79 -26.05
CA ALA A 7 -4.18 4.24 -26.30
C ALA A 7 -5.56 4.78 -26.69
N GLN A 8 -6.32 4.03 -27.51
CA GLN A 8 -7.69 4.40 -27.88
C GLN A 8 -8.63 4.36 -26.67
N GLN A 9 -8.59 3.30 -25.85
CA GLN A 9 -9.43 3.18 -24.66
C GLN A 9 -9.13 4.28 -23.62
N LEU A 10 -7.86 4.65 -23.46
CA LEU A 10 -7.45 5.79 -22.62
C LEU A 10 -7.99 7.11 -23.17
N LYS A 11 -7.87 7.33 -24.49
CA LYS A 11 -8.37 8.56 -25.15
C LYS A 11 -9.89 8.67 -25.09
N GLU A 12 -10.60 7.54 -25.22
CA GLU A 12 -12.06 7.47 -25.13
C GLU A 12 -12.58 7.51 -23.69
N GLY A 13 -11.70 7.49 -22.67
CA GLY A 13 -12.09 7.51 -21.27
C GLY A 13 -12.76 6.22 -20.80
N LYS A 14 -12.56 5.10 -21.51
CA LYS A 14 -13.06 3.76 -21.11
C LYS A 14 -12.05 3.00 -20.24
N LEU A 15 -10.78 3.41 -20.30
CA LEU A 15 -9.71 2.91 -19.45
C LEU A 15 -9.10 4.11 -18.72
N HIS A 16 -8.77 3.92 -17.45
CA HIS A 16 -8.10 4.92 -16.62
C HIS A 16 -6.84 4.33 -15.99
N VAL A 17 -5.87 5.18 -15.69
CA VAL A 17 -4.68 4.76 -14.95
C VAL A 17 -5.06 4.62 -13.48
N ALA A 18 -4.68 3.53 -12.82
CA ALA A 18 -5.07 3.25 -11.43
C ALA A 18 -4.76 4.40 -10.45
N ILE A 19 -3.70 5.17 -10.69
CA ILE A 19 -3.29 6.31 -9.86
C ILE A 19 -4.30 7.47 -9.85
N THR A 20 -5.23 7.54 -10.81
CA THR A 20 -6.26 8.60 -10.83
C THR A 20 -7.37 8.33 -9.80
N ASP A 21 -7.49 7.11 -9.30
CA ASP A 21 -8.45 6.72 -8.26
C ASP A 21 -7.80 5.68 -7.31
N PRO A 22 -6.76 6.06 -6.54
CA PRO A 22 -5.97 5.15 -5.71
C PRO A 22 -6.75 4.63 -4.48
N ASP A 23 -7.91 5.22 -4.20
CA ASP A 23 -8.80 4.82 -3.12
C ASP A 23 -9.91 3.87 -3.58
N ASN A 24 -10.01 3.58 -4.88
CA ASN A 24 -10.85 2.51 -5.38
C ASN A 24 -10.31 1.13 -4.97
N PRO A 25 -11.10 0.27 -4.32
CA PRO A 25 -10.69 -1.06 -3.89
C PRO A 25 -10.04 -1.95 -4.97
N ILE A 26 -10.39 -1.75 -6.24
CA ILE A 26 -9.80 -2.52 -7.36
C ILE A 26 -8.34 -2.12 -7.66
N ASN A 27 -7.93 -0.93 -7.23
CA ASN A 27 -6.60 -0.35 -7.49
C ASN A 27 -5.61 -0.56 -6.33
N TRP A 28 -6.05 -1.19 -5.23
CA TRP A 28 -5.20 -1.39 -4.05
C TRP A 28 -4.19 -2.53 -4.26
N PRO A 29 -2.96 -2.38 -3.74
CA PRO A 29 -2.12 -3.54 -3.52
C PRO A 29 -2.77 -4.41 -2.43
N ARG A 30 -3.07 -5.67 -2.74
CA ARG A 30 -3.72 -6.60 -1.78
C ARG A 30 -2.74 -7.52 -1.06
N ASN A 31 -1.65 -7.89 -1.72
CA ASN A 31 -0.67 -8.83 -1.18
C ASN A 31 0.71 -8.17 -1.20
N LEU A 32 1.40 -8.18 -0.07
CA LEU A 32 2.73 -7.61 0.08
C LEU A 32 3.69 -8.61 0.70
N PHE A 33 4.78 -8.90 -0.01
CA PHE A 33 5.91 -9.68 0.51
C PHE A 33 7.03 -8.73 0.89
N VAL A 34 7.50 -8.82 2.13
CA VAL A 34 8.66 -8.07 2.63
C VAL A 34 9.76 -9.05 2.98
N TRP A 35 10.91 -8.91 2.34
CA TRP A 35 12.08 -9.74 2.57
C TRP A 35 13.35 -8.88 2.58
N ARG A 36 14.30 -9.23 3.46
CA ARG A 36 15.55 -8.47 3.68
C ARG A 36 15.33 -6.98 3.92
N SER A 37 14.18 -6.62 4.46
CA SER A 37 13.82 -5.26 4.79
C SER A 37 13.15 -5.22 6.16
N ASN A 38 13.10 -4.03 6.74
CA ASN A 38 12.25 -3.71 7.87
C ASN A 38 11.40 -2.49 7.49
N LEU A 39 10.44 -2.71 6.59
CA LEU A 39 9.62 -1.65 6.02
C LEU A 39 8.95 -0.82 7.10
N ILE A 40 8.15 -1.48 7.95
CA ILE A 40 7.29 -0.82 8.92
C ILE A 40 8.11 -0.20 10.06
N GLY A 41 9.20 -0.85 10.49
CA GLY A 41 10.03 -0.36 11.60
C GLY A 41 11.21 0.53 11.21
N THR A 42 11.44 0.81 9.92
CA THR A 42 12.63 1.58 9.52
C THR A 42 12.38 2.48 8.32
N SER A 43 12.04 1.94 7.15
CA SER A 43 12.02 2.73 5.91
C SER A 43 10.69 3.44 5.63
N ALA A 44 9.60 3.06 6.30
CA ALA A 44 8.28 3.67 6.13
C ALA A 44 8.23 5.06 6.79
N LYS A 45 8.61 6.09 6.03
CA LYS A 45 8.34 7.48 6.41
C LYS A 45 6.83 7.69 6.44
N GLY A 46 6.32 8.21 7.56
CA GLY A 46 4.87 8.23 7.82
C GLY A 46 4.35 6.90 8.35
N HIS A 47 5.08 6.29 9.29
CA HIS A 47 4.75 5.01 9.93
C HIS A 47 3.26 4.89 10.32
N GLU A 48 2.69 5.90 10.99
CA GLU A 48 1.29 5.89 11.41
C GLU A 48 0.29 5.82 10.24
N TYR A 49 0.62 6.42 9.09
CA TYR A 49 -0.20 6.33 7.89
C TYR A 49 -0.13 4.94 7.25
N PHE A 50 1.02 4.25 7.34
CA PHE A 50 1.12 2.84 6.94
C PHE A 50 0.25 1.96 7.84
N LEU A 51 0.33 2.14 9.16
CA LEU A 51 -0.53 1.41 10.10
C LEU A 51 -2.02 1.64 9.78
N LYS A 52 -2.42 2.90 9.58
CA LYS A 52 -3.80 3.27 9.28
C LYS A 52 -4.30 2.76 7.92
N HIS A 53 -3.66 3.22 6.84
CA HIS A 53 -4.21 3.05 5.49
C HIS A 53 -3.79 1.74 4.84
N LEU A 54 -2.56 1.27 5.10
CA LEU A 54 -2.08 0.04 4.47
C LEU A 54 -2.50 -1.20 5.27
N LEU A 55 -2.25 -1.19 6.58
CA LEU A 55 -2.47 -2.35 7.47
C LEU A 55 -3.86 -2.36 8.13
N GLY A 56 -4.50 -1.21 8.31
CA GLY A 56 -5.76 -1.12 9.06
C GLY A 56 -5.60 -1.36 10.56
N ALA A 57 -4.39 -1.16 11.10
CA ALA A 57 -4.06 -1.34 12.49
C ALA A 57 -4.37 -0.08 13.33
N GLN A 58 -4.34 -0.25 14.67
CA GLN A 58 -4.29 0.89 15.59
C GLN A 58 -3.10 1.79 15.22
N ASN A 59 -3.35 3.09 15.23
CA ASN A 59 -2.40 4.11 14.79
C ASN A 59 -2.59 5.39 15.61
N GLY A 60 -1.58 6.27 15.56
CA GLY A 60 -1.52 7.56 16.25
C GLY A 60 -1.64 8.77 15.33
N VAL A 61 -2.33 8.66 14.19
CA VAL A 61 -2.57 9.82 13.31
C VAL A 61 -3.44 10.85 14.04
N MET A 62 -2.91 12.05 14.25
CA MET A 62 -3.56 13.09 15.06
C MET A 62 -4.56 13.96 14.27
N GLN A 63 -4.38 14.08 12.95
CA GLN A 63 -5.23 14.88 12.07
C GLN A 63 -5.34 14.24 10.69
N GLU A 64 -6.51 14.37 10.07
CA GLU A 64 -6.72 13.92 8.69
C GLU A 64 -6.07 14.85 7.67
N GLY A 65 -5.56 14.28 6.57
CA GLY A 65 -4.99 15.03 5.46
C GLY A 65 -6.06 15.50 4.47
N THR A 66 -6.43 16.78 4.51
CA THR A 66 -7.43 17.37 3.58
C THR A 66 -6.82 17.96 2.31
N ALA A 67 -5.49 17.97 2.18
CA ALA A 67 -4.79 18.56 1.04
C ALA A 67 -5.18 17.93 -0.32
N GLY A 68 -5.66 16.68 -0.31
CA GLY A 68 -6.17 16.00 -1.50
C GLY A 68 -7.40 16.66 -2.12
N ALA A 69 -8.20 17.40 -1.35
CA ALA A 69 -9.43 18.04 -1.83
C ALA A 69 -9.18 19.10 -2.92
N ALA A 70 -7.99 19.70 -2.93
CA ALA A 70 -7.57 20.66 -3.94
C ALA A 70 -7.02 19.99 -5.22
N CYS A 71 -6.83 18.67 -5.23
CA CYS A 71 -6.29 17.95 -6.38
C CYS A 71 -7.36 17.75 -7.45
N SER A 72 -7.07 18.13 -8.69
CA SER A 72 -7.96 17.92 -9.84
C SER A 72 -7.66 16.64 -10.64
N GLN A 73 -6.52 16.00 -10.37
CA GLN A 73 -6.03 14.85 -11.14
C GLN A 73 -6.35 13.50 -10.49
N VAL A 74 -6.59 13.49 -9.19
CA VAL A 74 -6.88 12.29 -8.40
C VAL A 74 -8.25 12.47 -7.77
N LYS A 75 -9.07 11.43 -7.83
CA LYS A 75 -10.38 11.42 -7.18
C LYS A 75 -10.20 11.50 -5.66
N TYR A 76 -10.67 12.59 -5.08
CA TYR A 76 -10.67 12.78 -3.64
C TYR A 76 -11.85 12.07 -2.98
N GLN A 77 -11.61 11.46 -1.82
CA GLN A 77 -12.65 10.94 -0.92
C GLN A 77 -12.47 11.61 0.44
N GLU A 78 -13.56 12.05 1.05
CA GLU A 78 -13.52 12.71 2.36
C GLU A 78 -13.03 11.75 3.46
N GLU A 79 -13.49 10.50 3.41
CA GLU A 79 -13.03 9.42 4.28
C GLU A 79 -12.07 8.52 3.51
N GLY A 80 -10.78 8.65 3.81
CA GLY A 80 -9.75 7.83 3.19
C GLY A 80 -9.84 6.35 3.63
N PRO A 81 -9.72 5.39 2.71
CA PRO A 81 -9.82 3.97 3.04
C PRO A 81 -8.71 3.49 3.97
N THR A 82 -9.03 2.53 4.83
CA THR A 82 -8.10 1.87 5.77
C THR A 82 -7.94 0.40 5.41
N GLY A 83 -6.83 -0.23 5.85
CA GLY A 83 -6.60 -1.66 5.65
C GLY A 83 -6.61 -2.10 4.20
N LYS A 84 -5.79 -1.47 3.35
CA LYS A 84 -5.74 -1.78 1.92
C LYS A 84 -5.17 -3.18 1.61
N LEU A 85 -4.26 -3.69 2.45
CA LEU A 85 -3.70 -5.02 2.31
C LEU A 85 -4.65 -6.09 2.86
N ASP A 86 -4.78 -7.16 2.10
CA ASP A 86 -5.46 -8.38 2.53
C ASP A 86 -4.45 -9.37 3.16
N LEU A 87 -3.18 -9.29 2.79
CA LEU A 87 -2.11 -10.16 3.30
C LEU A 87 -0.74 -9.47 3.27
N MET A 88 -0.04 -9.48 4.41
CA MET A 88 1.38 -9.14 4.52
C MET A 88 2.20 -10.33 5.01
N VAL A 89 3.23 -10.68 4.24
CA VAL A 89 4.17 -11.76 4.56
C VAL A 89 5.57 -11.18 4.81
N ASP A 90 6.14 -11.40 5.98
CA ASP A 90 7.53 -11.06 6.30
C ASP A 90 8.42 -12.30 6.28
N ILE A 91 9.56 -12.20 5.60
CA ILE A 91 10.52 -13.28 5.47
C ILE A 91 11.82 -12.84 6.14
N ASN A 92 12.11 -13.39 7.31
CA ASN A 92 13.17 -12.89 8.18
C ASN A 92 13.76 -13.95 9.10
N PHE A 93 15.02 -13.75 9.49
CA PHE A 93 15.75 -14.65 10.41
C PHE A 93 15.62 -14.19 11.87
N ARG A 94 15.03 -13.01 12.09
CA ARG A 94 14.71 -12.45 13.42
C ARG A 94 13.32 -11.81 13.36
N LEU A 95 12.62 -11.80 14.48
CA LEU A 95 11.38 -11.04 14.59
C LEU A 95 11.71 -9.53 14.61
N ASN A 96 11.49 -8.85 13.49
CA ASN A 96 11.60 -7.40 13.37
C ASN A 96 10.22 -6.73 13.54
N SER A 97 10.16 -5.40 13.49
CA SER A 97 8.88 -4.69 13.59
C SER A 97 7.94 -5.03 12.43
N THR A 98 8.45 -5.27 11.22
CA THR A 98 7.60 -5.64 10.08
C THR A 98 6.93 -7.00 10.30
N GLY A 99 7.68 -8.01 10.71
CA GLY A 99 7.17 -9.31 11.11
C GLY A 99 6.17 -9.22 12.26
N ALA A 100 6.40 -8.34 13.24
CA ALA A 100 5.45 -8.14 14.34
C ALA A 100 4.08 -7.59 13.90
N TYR A 101 4.01 -6.91 12.74
CA TYR A 101 2.77 -6.43 12.12
C TYR A 101 2.31 -7.31 10.93
N SER A 102 2.99 -8.43 10.64
CA SER A 102 2.65 -9.30 9.50
C SER A 102 1.67 -10.40 9.88
N ASP A 103 0.87 -10.83 8.90
CA ASP A 103 -0.05 -11.95 9.06
C ASP A 103 0.68 -13.29 9.07
N ILE A 104 1.73 -13.41 8.24
CA ILE A 104 2.56 -14.60 8.12
C ILE A 104 4.03 -14.21 8.24
N ILE A 105 4.77 -14.96 9.05
CA ILE A 105 6.22 -14.82 9.21
C ILE A 105 6.88 -16.12 8.74
N LEU A 106 7.76 -16.01 7.76
CA LEU A 106 8.52 -17.15 7.23
C LEU A 106 9.98 -17.06 7.73
N PRO A 107 10.47 -18.06 8.49
CA PRO A 107 11.85 -18.09 8.93
C PRO A 107 12.77 -18.30 7.74
N THR A 108 13.78 -17.44 7.58
CA THR A 108 14.83 -17.59 6.55
C THR A 108 16.17 -17.90 7.21
N ALA A 109 17.06 -18.55 6.45
CA ALA A 109 18.44 -18.75 6.82
C ALA A 109 19.15 -17.42 7.15
N THR A 110 20.09 -17.49 8.08
CA THR A 110 21.02 -16.38 8.34
C THR A 110 22.05 -16.27 7.21
N TRP A 111 23.00 -15.34 7.30
CA TRP A 111 24.01 -15.16 6.25
C TRP A 111 25.01 -16.32 6.14
N TYR A 112 25.03 -17.26 7.10
CA TYR A 112 26.00 -18.35 7.20
C TYR A 112 25.36 -19.75 7.09
N GLU A 113 24.11 -19.84 6.66
CA GLU A 113 23.32 -21.06 6.48
C GLU A 113 22.71 -21.09 5.08
#